data_AF-A0A6M0CP28-F1
#
_entry.id   AF-A0A6M0CP28-F1
#
_cell.length_a   1.000
_cell.length_b   1.000
_cell.length_c   1.000
_cell.angle_alpha   90.00
_cell.angle_beta   90.00
_cell.angle_gamma   90.00
#
_symmetry.space_group_name_H-M   'P 1'
#
loop_
_entity.id
_entity.type
_entity.pdbx_description
1 polymer ?
#
loop_
_entity_poly.entity_id
_entity_poly.type
_entity_poly.pdbx_seq_one_letter_code
_entity_poly.pdbx_strand_id
1 'polypeptide(L)'
;MLYNTFIYLFVLFLFGCSNNDSVTKAPILIDNNTVIEDKILWFGDPDKDVRDVFRRLDPDGNSNPTGDRCVDDPEKPPLVTTPTDIQYGKYWSIKKPTSRKRAEFARMNGFIPENGKEYFIAWRWRIQYSPNLDKGITVFQWKTDQGIDIDSNKQHYPFNIGYDGNELTINAYGPAEPNFNRPGSINKRKTIIWKKNVPQNTWVSLVFKVKVDRDFDTANNHPKGYIEFWFNDEKQTLSNSNFQDYQVSLSDDGKRAYHRTNDGKEVYPKWGSYNENACDFEIITDFDEMRVATNYELVKLKL
;
A
#
# COMPACT_ATOMS: atom_id res chain seq x y z
N MET A 1 17.97 -65.79 -29.30
CA MET A 1 18.10 -64.31 -29.28
C MET A 1 16.68 -63.76 -29.40
N LEU A 2 16.20 -63.19 -28.29
CA LEU A 2 14.93 -62.47 -28.04
C LEU A 2 13.60 -63.04 -28.60
N TYR A 3 12.92 -63.73 -27.68
CA TYR A 3 11.48 -64.00 -27.48
C TYR A 3 10.58 -62.76 -27.74
N ASN A 4 9.25 -62.78 -27.98
CA ASN A 4 8.20 -63.77 -27.71
C ASN A 4 6.90 -63.48 -28.51
N THR A 5 6.40 -64.50 -29.20
CA THR A 5 5.02 -65.04 -29.33
C THR A 5 3.79 -64.31 -28.73
N PHE A 6 2.78 -64.11 -29.61
CA PHE A 6 1.29 -64.25 -29.56
C PHE A 6 0.50 -64.07 -28.23
N ILE A 7 -0.73 -63.52 -28.25
CA ILE A 7 -2.00 -64.27 -28.47
C ILE A 7 -3.17 -63.32 -28.83
N TYR A 8 -4.01 -63.75 -29.77
CA TYR A 8 -5.34 -63.21 -30.11
C TYR A 8 -6.41 -63.72 -29.12
N LEU A 9 -7.42 -62.90 -28.79
CA LEU A 9 -8.78 -63.41 -28.57
C LEU A 9 -9.85 -62.32 -28.73
N PHE A 10 -10.82 -62.59 -29.61
CA PHE A 10 -12.07 -61.85 -29.78
C PHE A 10 -13.17 -62.71 -29.15
N VAL A 11 -13.96 -62.20 -28.20
CA VAL A 11 -15.23 -62.81 -27.77
C VAL A 11 -16.26 -61.72 -27.47
N LEU A 12 -17.45 -61.94 -28.00
CA LEU A 12 -18.66 -61.14 -27.96
C LEU A 12 -19.65 -61.79 -26.97
N PHE A 13 -20.25 -61.06 -26.02
CA PHE A 13 -21.49 -61.42 -25.29
C PHE A 13 -22.14 -60.11 -24.78
N LEU A 14 -23.31 -59.69 -25.29
CA LEU A 14 -24.70 -60.03 -24.92
C LEU A 14 -25.17 -59.49 -23.55
N PHE A 15 -26.31 -58.78 -23.62
CA PHE A 15 -27.09 -58.20 -22.52
C PHE A 15 -27.54 -59.23 -21.48
N GLY A 16 -27.56 -58.83 -20.21
CA GLY A 16 -28.32 -59.47 -19.14
C GLY A 16 -28.59 -58.50 -17.98
N CYS A 17 -29.86 -58.29 -17.66
CA CYS A 17 -30.31 -57.58 -16.46
C CYS A 17 -30.21 -58.48 -15.21
N SER A 18 -29.80 -57.94 -14.05
CA SER A 18 -30.44 -58.16 -12.72
C SER A 18 -29.55 -57.69 -11.55
N ASN A 19 -30.10 -56.73 -10.79
CA ASN A 19 -29.95 -56.27 -9.40
C ASN A 19 -28.83 -56.72 -8.43
N ASN A 20 -28.43 -55.70 -7.65
CA ASN A 20 -27.87 -55.62 -6.28
C ASN A 20 -26.38 -55.96 -6.07
N ASP A 21 -25.52 -54.93 -5.95
CA ASP A 21 -25.03 -54.43 -4.66
C ASP A 21 -24.06 -53.24 -4.82
N SER A 22 -23.98 -52.44 -3.76
CA SER A 22 -23.25 -51.18 -3.53
C SER A 22 -21.88 -50.98 -4.20
N VAL A 23 -21.65 -49.82 -4.83
CA VAL A 23 -20.41 -49.02 -4.66
C VAL A 23 -20.71 -47.52 -4.85
N THR A 24 -20.27 -46.76 -3.85
CA THR A 24 -20.14 -45.31 -3.72
C THR A 24 -20.00 -44.50 -5.02
N LYS A 25 -20.95 -43.60 -5.31
CA LYS A 25 -20.61 -42.36 -6.02
C LYS A 25 -20.11 -41.36 -4.99
N ALA A 26 -18.80 -41.22 -4.90
CA ALA A 26 -18.20 -40.08 -4.23
C ALA A 26 -18.78 -38.79 -4.86
N PRO A 27 -19.29 -37.84 -4.06
CA PRO A 27 -19.59 -36.52 -4.59
C PRO A 27 -18.28 -35.91 -5.08
N ILE A 28 -18.29 -35.51 -6.35
CA ILE A 28 -17.23 -34.71 -6.95
C ILE A 28 -17.13 -33.43 -6.10
N LEU A 29 -16.01 -33.27 -5.42
CA LEU A 29 -15.60 -32.02 -4.79
C LEU A 29 -15.63 -30.94 -5.88
N ILE A 30 -16.55 -29.99 -5.74
CA ILE A 30 -16.52 -28.76 -6.51
C ILE A 30 -15.33 -27.96 -5.96
N ASP A 31 -14.21 -28.06 -6.67
CA ASP A 31 -13.07 -27.20 -6.45
C ASP A 31 -13.50 -25.78 -6.83
N ASN A 32 -13.81 -24.96 -5.83
CA ASN A 32 -14.00 -23.52 -5.99
C ASN A 32 -12.63 -22.87 -6.24
N ASN A 33 -12.02 -23.21 -7.37
CA ASN A 33 -10.86 -22.53 -7.90
C ASN A 33 -11.31 -21.13 -8.33
N THR A 34 -11.32 -20.22 -7.36
CA THR A 34 -11.53 -18.81 -7.62
C THR A 34 -10.27 -18.35 -8.34
N VAL A 35 -10.28 -18.40 -9.67
CA VAL A 35 -9.24 -17.78 -10.49
C VAL A 35 -9.26 -16.29 -10.12
N ILE A 36 -8.25 -15.84 -9.37
CA ILE A 36 -8.04 -14.41 -9.20
C ILE A 36 -7.59 -13.92 -10.57
N GLU A 37 -8.49 -13.33 -11.33
CA GLU A 37 -8.12 -12.67 -12.58
C GLU A 37 -7.09 -11.58 -12.28
N ASP A 38 -5.96 -11.64 -12.98
CA ASP A 38 -4.96 -10.59 -12.99
C ASP A 38 -5.59 -9.31 -13.55
N LYS A 39 -5.77 -8.30 -12.69
CA LYS A 39 -6.50 -7.09 -13.03
C LYS A 39 -5.86 -5.84 -12.44
N ILE A 40 -5.74 -4.80 -13.26
CA ILE A 40 -5.57 -3.42 -12.78
C ILE A 40 -6.90 -2.95 -12.19
N LEU A 41 -6.91 -2.73 -10.88
CA LEU A 41 -8.09 -2.32 -10.12
C LEU A 41 -8.27 -0.80 -10.13
N TRP A 42 -7.17 -0.06 -10.21
CA TRP A 42 -7.17 1.40 -10.29
C TRP A 42 -5.88 1.90 -10.96
N PHE A 43 -5.99 3.00 -11.72
CA PHE A 43 -4.88 3.68 -12.36
C PHE A 43 -4.99 5.19 -12.13
N GLY A 44 -3.91 5.79 -11.63
CA GLY A 44 -3.75 7.21 -11.43
C GLY A 44 -3.42 7.93 -12.73
N ASP A 45 -4.35 7.90 -13.69
CA ASP A 45 -4.17 8.38 -15.06
C ASP A 45 -3.98 9.91 -15.14
N PRO A 46 -2.77 10.42 -15.49
CA PRO A 46 -2.50 11.86 -15.58
C PRO A 46 -3.15 12.54 -16.80
N ASP A 47 -3.86 11.81 -17.65
CA ASP A 47 -4.68 12.37 -18.73
C ASP A 47 -6.12 12.69 -18.31
N LYS A 48 -6.53 12.29 -17.10
CA LYS A 48 -7.86 12.57 -16.56
C LYS A 48 -7.87 13.77 -15.63
N ASP A 49 -9.07 14.26 -15.30
CA ASP A 49 -9.23 15.25 -14.23
C ASP A 49 -8.81 14.64 -12.87
N VAL A 50 -8.21 15.46 -12.01
CA VAL A 50 -7.77 15.03 -10.68
C VAL A 50 -8.91 14.42 -9.86
N ARG A 51 -10.15 14.88 -10.03
CA ARG A 51 -11.34 14.38 -9.31
C ARG A 51 -11.91 13.10 -9.90
N ASP A 52 -11.64 12.81 -11.16
CA ASP A 52 -11.98 11.52 -11.77
C ASP A 52 -11.07 10.40 -11.26
N VAL A 53 -9.84 10.77 -10.85
CA VAL A 53 -8.81 9.83 -10.42
C VAL A 53 -8.76 9.69 -8.89
N PHE A 54 -8.80 10.81 -8.17
CA PHE A 54 -8.74 10.87 -6.71
C PHE A 54 -10.03 11.44 -6.15
N ARG A 55 -10.55 10.85 -5.07
CA ARG A 55 -11.79 11.38 -4.47
C ARG A 55 -11.57 12.73 -3.81
N ARG A 56 -10.36 12.96 -3.31
CA ARG A 56 -10.05 14.16 -2.54
C ARG A 56 -8.63 14.63 -2.83
N LEU A 57 -8.50 15.94 -2.98
CA LEU A 57 -7.26 16.66 -2.73
C LEU A 57 -7.37 17.18 -1.30
N ASP A 58 -6.37 16.93 -0.46
CA ASP A 58 -6.30 17.43 0.92
C ASP A 58 -5.37 18.64 0.95
N PRO A 59 -5.90 19.87 0.78
CA PRO A 59 -5.09 21.10 0.79
C PRO A 59 -4.92 21.70 2.19
N ASP A 60 -5.65 21.18 3.18
CA ASP A 60 -5.86 21.86 4.47
C ASP A 60 -4.56 22.13 5.24
N GLY A 61 -4.42 23.37 5.69
CA GLY A 61 -3.34 23.82 6.54
C GLY A 61 -3.45 23.28 7.96
N ASN A 62 -2.70 23.90 8.87
CA ASN A 62 -2.80 23.54 10.27
C ASN A 62 -4.14 24.01 10.86
N SER A 63 -4.84 23.12 11.56
CA SER A 63 -6.04 23.48 12.30
C SER A 63 -5.72 24.31 13.54
N ASN A 64 -4.47 24.23 14.04
CA ASN A 64 -3.94 25.00 15.17
C ASN A 64 -2.58 25.61 14.78
N PRO A 65 -2.55 26.63 13.91
CA PRO A 65 -1.29 27.27 13.51
C PRO A 65 -0.59 27.91 14.72
N THR A 66 0.74 27.84 14.75
CA THR A 66 1.56 28.57 15.73
C THR A 66 2.03 29.88 15.10
N GLY A 67 1.30 30.96 15.36
CA GLY A 67 1.49 32.24 14.65
C GLY A 67 1.07 32.14 13.19
N ASP A 68 1.81 32.80 12.28
CA ASP A 68 1.51 32.79 10.84
C ASP A 68 1.98 31.51 10.12
N ARG A 69 2.66 30.61 10.85
CA ARG A 69 3.19 29.37 10.30
C ARG A 69 2.08 28.33 10.15
N CYS A 70 2.11 27.63 9.01
CA CYS A 70 1.14 26.61 8.66
C CYS A 70 -0.30 27.10 8.46
N VAL A 71 -0.48 28.39 8.17
CA VAL A 71 -1.79 28.99 7.88
C VAL A 71 -2.13 28.82 6.40
N ASP A 72 -3.40 28.55 6.15
CA ASP A 72 -3.94 28.52 4.80
C ASP A 72 -3.93 29.92 4.17
N ASP A 73 -2.98 30.14 3.27
CA ASP A 73 -2.89 31.33 2.43
C ASP A 73 -3.72 31.11 1.16
N PRO A 74 -4.90 31.76 1.00
CA PRO A 74 -5.75 31.57 -0.16
C PRO A 74 -5.09 31.98 -1.48
N GLU A 75 -4.07 32.85 -1.44
CA GLU A 75 -3.29 33.26 -2.62
C GLU A 75 -2.22 32.25 -3.00
N LYS A 76 -1.92 31.29 -2.11
CA LYS A 76 -0.98 30.18 -2.33
C LYS A 76 -1.64 28.84 -2.03
N PRO A 77 -2.64 28.42 -2.83
CA PRO A 77 -3.18 27.09 -2.73
C PRO A 77 -2.16 26.05 -3.22
N PRO A 78 -2.27 24.78 -2.78
CA PRO A 78 -1.60 23.68 -3.45
C PRO A 78 -1.93 23.66 -4.95
N LEU A 79 -0.92 23.37 -5.77
CA LEU A 79 -1.06 23.31 -7.22
C LEU A 79 -0.84 21.89 -7.71
N VAL A 80 -1.79 21.37 -8.50
CA VAL A 80 -1.68 20.08 -9.19
C VAL A 80 -1.49 20.33 -10.67
N THR A 81 -0.50 19.69 -11.28
CA THR A 81 -0.22 19.76 -12.72
C THR A 81 0.10 18.37 -13.26
N THR A 82 0.08 18.24 -14.60
CA THR A 82 0.44 16.99 -15.29
C THR A 82 1.51 17.19 -16.36
N PRO A 83 2.73 17.61 -15.95
CA PRO A 83 3.88 17.77 -16.86
C PRO A 83 4.30 16.44 -17.52
N THR A 84 5.20 16.55 -18.51
CA THR A 84 5.75 15.41 -19.26
C THR A 84 7.24 15.26 -18.96
N ASP A 85 7.64 14.08 -18.51
CA ASP A 85 9.03 13.63 -18.41
C ASP A 85 9.46 13.00 -19.75
N ILE A 86 10.68 13.27 -20.20
CA ILE A 86 11.17 12.78 -21.49
C ILE A 86 11.30 11.24 -21.53
N GLN A 87 11.59 10.62 -20.39
CA GLN A 87 11.79 9.17 -20.31
C GLN A 87 10.47 8.44 -20.06
N TYR A 88 9.58 9.04 -19.27
CA TYR A 88 8.45 8.31 -18.71
C TYR A 88 7.08 8.84 -19.13
N GLY A 89 7.03 9.94 -19.86
CA GLY A 89 5.77 10.53 -20.31
C GLY A 89 5.11 11.38 -19.23
N LYS A 90 3.79 11.49 -19.31
CA LYS A 90 3.02 12.40 -18.46
C LYS A 90 2.91 11.85 -17.04
N TYR A 91 3.01 12.71 -16.03
CA TYR A 91 2.96 12.32 -14.62
C TYR A 91 2.20 13.34 -13.78
N TRP A 92 1.75 12.96 -12.58
CA TRP A 92 1.15 13.88 -11.62
C TRP A 92 2.23 14.65 -10.85
N SER A 93 2.11 15.97 -10.77
CA SER A 93 2.93 16.82 -9.91
C SER A 93 2.02 17.55 -8.93
N ILE A 94 2.34 17.49 -7.63
CA ILE A 94 1.67 18.28 -6.60
C ILE A 94 2.68 19.16 -5.86
N LYS A 95 2.42 20.46 -5.88
CA LYS A 95 3.19 21.48 -5.16
C LYS A 95 2.49 21.84 -3.87
N LYS A 96 3.17 21.61 -2.74
CA LYS A 96 2.88 22.20 -1.44
C LYS A 96 3.65 23.53 -1.34
N PRO A 97 2.98 24.69 -1.35
CA PRO A 97 3.67 25.95 -1.14
C PRO A 97 4.14 26.09 0.32
N THR A 98 4.99 27.08 0.56
CA THR A 98 5.26 27.58 1.92
C THR A 98 3.95 27.98 2.61
N SER A 99 3.95 28.04 3.93
CA SER A 99 2.79 28.24 4.81
C SER A 99 1.79 27.07 4.87
N ARG A 100 1.89 26.03 4.04
CA ARG A 100 0.95 24.90 4.09
C ARG A 100 1.54 23.70 4.84
N LYS A 101 0.70 23.09 5.68
CA LYS A 101 1.00 21.82 6.38
C LYS A 101 1.07 20.65 5.42
N ARG A 102 0.28 20.67 4.34
CA ARG A 102 0.17 19.53 3.41
C ARG A 102 -0.26 19.94 2.01
N ALA A 103 0.02 19.03 1.08
CA ALA A 103 -0.66 18.92 -0.19
C ALA A 103 -0.65 17.43 -0.57
N GLU A 104 -1.80 16.77 -0.56
CA GLU A 104 -1.88 15.32 -0.78
C GLU A 104 -3.08 14.94 -1.65
N PHE A 105 -2.86 14.06 -2.62
CA PHE A 105 -3.93 13.24 -3.19
C PHE A 105 -4.42 12.25 -2.14
N ALA A 106 -5.72 12.02 -2.04
CA ALA A 106 -6.30 11.12 -1.05
C ALA A 106 -7.47 10.31 -1.63
N ARG A 107 -7.40 9.00 -1.37
CA ARG A 107 -8.35 7.97 -1.84
C ARG A 107 -8.36 7.81 -3.36
N MET A 108 -8.55 6.57 -3.76
CA MET A 108 -8.73 6.18 -5.16
C MET A 108 -10.20 6.33 -5.54
N ASN A 109 -10.50 7.07 -6.61
CA ASN A 109 -11.86 7.14 -7.10
C ASN A 109 -12.29 5.76 -7.65
N GLY A 110 -13.53 5.35 -7.37
CA GLY A 110 -14.05 4.04 -7.83
C GLY A 110 -13.48 2.78 -7.16
N PHE A 111 -12.49 2.89 -6.26
CA PHE A 111 -11.91 1.73 -5.59
C PHE A 111 -11.71 1.96 -4.08
N ILE A 112 -12.05 0.97 -3.25
CA ILE A 112 -11.85 0.96 -1.79
C ILE A 112 -11.20 -0.37 -1.42
N PRO A 113 -10.05 -0.37 -0.75
CA PRO A 113 -9.43 -1.59 -0.24
C PRO A 113 -10.33 -2.32 0.76
N GLU A 114 -10.67 -3.57 0.46
CA GLU A 114 -11.50 -4.42 1.33
C GLU A 114 -10.70 -5.21 2.36
N ASN A 115 -11.29 -5.45 3.54
CA ASN A 115 -10.72 -6.32 4.57
C ASN A 115 -10.57 -7.77 4.06
N GLY A 116 -9.46 -8.41 4.43
CA GLY A 116 -9.13 -9.77 4.01
C GLY A 116 -8.59 -9.87 2.58
N LYS A 117 -8.43 -8.78 1.83
CA LYS A 117 -7.90 -8.81 0.46
C LYS A 117 -6.42 -8.41 0.38
N GLU A 118 -5.79 -8.76 -0.73
CA GLU A 118 -4.40 -8.45 -1.04
C GLU A 118 -4.33 -7.58 -2.29
N TYR A 119 -3.47 -6.57 -2.24
CA TYR A 119 -3.28 -5.64 -3.35
C TYR A 119 -1.80 -5.35 -3.54
N PHE A 120 -1.39 -5.14 -4.79
CA PHE A 120 -0.14 -4.48 -5.11
C PHE A 120 -0.42 -3.02 -5.43
N ILE A 121 0.28 -2.11 -4.76
CA ILE A 121 0.16 -0.66 -4.91
C ILE A 121 1.52 -0.13 -5.35
N ALA A 122 1.59 0.46 -6.54
CA ALA A 122 2.84 0.91 -7.14
C ALA A 122 2.77 2.36 -7.61
N TRP A 123 3.91 3.03 -7.60
CA TRP A 123 4.14 4.30 -8.29
C TRP A 123 5.64 4.57 -8.45
N ARG A 124 6.01 5.37 -9.46
CA ARG A 124 7.30 6.05 -9.53
C ARG A 124 7.19 7.37 -8.78
N TRP A 125 8.24 7.73 -8.06
CA TRP A 125 8.28 8.88 -7.16
C TRP A 125 9.55 9.70 -7.37
N ARG A 126 9.39 11.03 -7.35
CA ARG A 126 10.48 12.00 -7.33
C ARG A 126 10.07 13.18 -6.45
N ILE A 127 11.03 13.83 -5.81
CA ILE A 127 10.76 15.00 -4.98
C ILE A 127 11.73 16.14 -5.28
N GLN A 128 11.23 17.36 -5.17
CA GLN A 128 12.01 18.59 -5.15
C GLN A 128 11.55 19.44 -3.96
N TYR A 129 12.46 20.18 -3.36
CA TYR A 129 12.15 21.07 -2.25
C TYR A 129 13.07 22.29 -2.25
N SER A 130 12.56 23.37 -1.66
CA SER A 130 13.29 24.61 -1.43
C SER A 130 12.78 25.30 -0.16
N PRO A 131 13.66 25.80 0.73
CA PRO A 131 15.12 25.61 0.75
C PRO A 131 15.48 24.15 1.11
N ASN A 132 16.76 23.87 1.41
CA ASN A 132 17.22 22.55 1.83
C ASN A 132 16.35 22.00 2.97
N LEU A 133 15.67 20.87 2.74
CA LEU A 133 14.78 20.25 3.70
C LEU A 133 15.59 19.74 4.90
N ASP A 134 15.32 20.31 6.09
CA ASP A 134 15.95 19.92 7.36
C ASP A 134 14.92 19.40 8.38
N LYS A 135 13.72 19.05 7.89
CA LYS A 135 12.60 18.48 8.63
C LYS A 135 12.08 17.26 7.90
N GLY A 136 11.87 16.16 8.62
CA GLY A 136 11.19 14.98 8.09
C GLY A 136 9.79 15.34 7.59
N ILE A 137 9.37 14.82 6.44
CA ILE A 137 8.00 14.92 5.91
C ILE A 137 7.45 13.53 5.67
N THR A 138 6.14 13.39 5.66
CA THR A 138 5.49 12.18 5.17
C THR A 138 5.16 12.36 3.70
N VAL A 139 5.52 11.39 2.85
CA VAL A 139 5.34 11.45 1.38
C VAL A 139 4.31 10.45 0.85
N PHE A 140 3.99 9.44 1.66
CA PHE A 140 2.91 8.50 1.44
C PHE A 140 2.31 8.07 2.79
N GLN A 141 0.99 7.86 2.86
CA GLN A 141 0.32 7.32 4.03
C GLN A 141 -0.67 6.24 3.63
N TRP A 142 -0.64 5.09 4.30
CA TRP A 142 -1.78 4.19 4.37
C TRP A 142 -2.66 4.65 5.53
N LYS A 143 -3.64 5.50 5.24
CA LYS A 143 -4.40 6.27 6.22
C LYS A 143 -5.69 5.56 6.59
N THR A 144 -6.02 5.56 7.88
CA THR A 144 -7.32 5.10 8.37
C THR A 144 -8.36 6.22 8.30
N ASP A 145 -9.56 5.89 7.82
CA ASP A 145 -10.78 6.63 8.10
C ASP A 145 -11.40 6.11 9.39
N GLN A 146 -11.50 6.98 10.40
CA GLN A 146 -12.05 6.61 11.69
C GLN A 146 -13.56 6.32 11.63
N GLY A 147 -14.29 6.81 10.62
CA GLY A 147 -15.75 6.75 10.61
C GLY A 147 -16.38 7.55 11.77
N ILE A 148 -17.48 7.03 12.32
CA ILE A 148 -18.22 7.68 13.41
C ILE A 148 -17.83 7.16 14.80
N ASP A 149 -17.20 5.99 14.87
CA ASP A 149 -16.84 5.32 16.12
C ASP A 149 -15.32 5.35 16.30
N ILE A 150 -14.86 6.29 17.15
CA ILE A 150 -13.44 6.45 17.45
C ILE A 150 -12.84 5.24 18.17
N ASP A 151 -13.64 4.50 18.95
CA ASP A 151 -13.17 3.37 19.75
C ASP A 151 -12.93 2.12 18.90
N SER A 152 -13.52 2.08 17.70
CA SER A 152 -13.21 1.08 16.68
C SER A 152 -11.85 1.29 16.00
N ASN A 153 -11.21 2.45 16.18
CA ASN A 153 -10.00 2.83 15.47
C ASN A 153 -8.76 2.86 16.40
N LYS A 154 -7.83 1.91 16.23
CA LYS A 154 -6.64 1.78 17.08
C LYS A 154 -5.39 2.44 16.47
N GLN A 155 -5.41 2.75 15.18
CA GLN A 155 -4.30 3.33 14.42
C GLN A 155 -4.74 4.58 13.64
N HIS A 156 -3.97 5.66 13.76
CA HIS A 156 -4.19 6.84 12.92
C HIS A 156 -3.85 6.53 11.45
N TYR A 157 -2.79 5.76 11.23
CA TYR A 157 -2.40 5.13 9.96
C TYR A 157 -1.61 3.87 10.31
N PRO A 158 -1.81 2.74 9.61
CA PRO A 158 -0.97 1.57 9.79
C PRO A 158 0.50 1.80 9.44
N PHE A 159 0.79 2.39 8.28
CA PHE A 159 2.14 2.66 7.85
C PHE A 159 2.24 3.91 6.97
N ASN A 160 3.44 4.45 6.85
CA ASN A 160 3.73 5.59 5.99
C ASN A 160 5.13 5.50 5.38
N ILE A 161 5.41 6.40 4.45
CA ILE A 161 6.77 6.70 4.00
C ILE A 161 7.16 8.09 4.48
N GLY A 162 8.27 8.17 5.21
CA GLY A 162 8.91 9.43 5.59
C GLY A 162 10.08 9.77 4.67
N TYR A 163 10.38 11.05 4.51
CA TYR A 163 11.57 11.57 3.83
C TYR A 163 12.13 12.76 4.59
N ASP A 164 13.44 12.83 4.82
CA ASP A 164 14.05 13.90 5.62
C ASP A 164 14.96 14.87 4.85
N GLY A 165 14.97 14.78 3.53
CA GLY A 165 15.92 15.50 2.67
C GLY A 165 17.06 14.62 2.18
N ASN A 166 17.20 13.40 2.69
CA ASN A 166 18.20 12.44 2.22
C ASN A 166 17.71 10.99 2.24
N GLU A 167 17.06 10.54 3.31
CA GLU A 167 16.65 9.15 3.50
C GLU A 167 15.13 8.99 3.36
N LEU A 168 14.69 8.05 2.51
CA LEU A 168 13.35 7.50 2.55
C LEU A 168 13.26 6.44 3.64
N THR A 169 12.19 6.45 4.43
CA THR A 169 11.92 5.47 5.48
C THR A 169 10.53 4.91 5.35
N ILE A 170 10.34 3.60 5.52
CA ILE A 170 9.02 3.00 5.73
C ILE A 170 8.83 2.81 7.23
N ASN A 171 7.75 3.42 7.75
CA ASN A 171 7.42 3.36 9.17
C ASN A 171 6.13 2.56 9.35
N ALA A 172 6.19 1.50 10.15
CA ALA A 172 5.00 0.79 10.65
C ALA A 172 4.61 1.35 12.02
N TYR A 173 3.31 1.44 12.30
CA TYR A 173 2.78 1.95 13.55
C TYR A 173 1.91 0.90 14.23
N GLY A 174 2.22 0.55 15.47
CA GLY A 174 1.41 -0.39 16.26
C GLY A 174 0.04 0.20 16.64
N PRO A 175 -0.95 -0.64 16.97
CA PRO A 175 -2.24 -0.18 17.49
C PRO A 175 -2.12 0.42 18.91
N ALA A 176 -3.14 1.18 19.32
CA ALA A 176 -3.27 1.73 20.66
C ALA A 176 -4.63 1.39 21.26
N GLU A 177 -4.65 1.15 22.58
CA GLU A 177 -5.86 0.94 23.37
C GLU A 177 -6.15 2.18 24.25
N PRO A 178 -7.44 2.54 24.45
CA PRO A 178 -8.62 1.97 23.80
C PRO A 178 -8.77 2.42 22.34
N ASN A 179 -8.03 3.42 21.88
CA ASN A 179 -8.06 3.89 20.49
C ASN A 179 -6.78 4.67 20.15
N PHE A 180 -6.66 5.16 18.92
CA PHE A 180 -5.47 5.89 18.47
C PHE A 180 -5.22 7.21 19.23
N ASN A 181 -6.24 7.76 19.90
CA ASN A 181 -6.18 9.01 20.67
C ASN A 181 -5.72 8.81 22.13
N ARG A 182 -5.01 7.71 22.42
CA ARG A 182 -4.39 7.54 23.73
C ARG A 182 -3.33 8.64 23.98
N PRO A 183 -3.14 9.09 25.24
CA PRO A 183 -2.11 10.08 25.57
C PRO A 183 -0.70 9.67 25.14
N GLY A 184 0.09 10.67 24.73
CA GLY A 184 1.49 10.51 24.33
C GLY A 184 1.73 10.50 22.83
N SER A 185 2.99 10.46 22.43
CA SER A 185 3.37 10.50 21.01
C SER A 185 3.08 9.16 20.31
N ILE A 186 2.43 9.22 19.14
CA ILE A 186 2.29 8.07 18.24
C ILE A 186 3.65 7.47 17.85
N ASN A 187 4.74 8.27 17.90
CA ASN A 187 6.08 7.82 17.57
C ASN A 187 6.63 6.74 18.51
N LYS A 188 6.10 6.60 19.74
CA LYS A 188 6.48 5.48 20.61
C LYS A 188 6.12 4.11 20.01
N ARG A 189 5.05 4.06 19.21
CA ARG A 189 4.59 2.86 18.50
C ARG A 189 5.13 2.76 17.08
N LYS A 190 6.08 3.62 16.70
CA LYS A 190 6.68 3.62 15.37
C LYS A 190 7.83 2.62 15.33
N THR A 191 7.93 1.89 14.23
CA THR A 191 9.09 1.06 13.89
C THR A 191 9.52 1.39 12.48
N ILE A 192 10.79 1.69 12.27
CA ILE A 192 11.35 1.83 10.91
C ILE A 192 11.65 0.43 10.41
N ILE A 193 10.98 0.04 9.33
CA ILE A 193 11.10 -1.31 8.77
C ILE A 193 11.95 -1.38 7.51
N TRP A 194 12.19 -0.25 6.86
CA TRP A 194 13.10 -0.13 5.73
C TRP A 194 13.55 1.32 5.59
N LYS A 195 14.75 1.52 5.05
CA LYS A 195 15.28 2.86 4.75
C LYS A 195 16.30 2.85 3.61
N LYS A 196 16.40 3.96 2.88
CA LYS A 196 17.33 4.13 1.76
C LYS A 196 17.60 5.60 1.48
N ASN A 197 18.85 5.94 1.20
CA ASN A 197 19.19 7.27 0.68
C ASN A 197 18.64 7.43 -0.73
N VAL A 198 17.87 8.50 -0.95
CA VAL A 198 17.33 8.87 -2.26
C VAL A 198 17.58 10.37 -2.44
N PRO A 199 18.46 10.77 -3.37
CA PRO A 199 18.70 12.18 -3.63
C PRO A 199 17.46 12.89 -4.15
N GLN A 200 17.37 14.19 -3.88
CA GLN A 200 16.40 15.07 -4.53
C GLN A 200 16.47 14.93 -6.05
N ASN A 201 15.34 15.09 -6.73
CA ASN A 201 15.20 15.06 -8.18
C ASN A 201 15.61 13.73 -8.85
N THR A 202 15.57 12.63 -8.11
CA THR A 202 15.80 11.28 -8.63
C THR A 202 14.51 10.48 -8.67
N TRP A 203 14.19 9.87 -9.81
CA TRP A 203 13.09 8.92 -9.92
C TRP A 203 13.45 7.59 -9.24
N VAL A 204 12.55 7.09 -8.42
CA VAL A 204 12.59 5.73 -7.84
C VAL A 204 11.25 5.05 -8.05
N SER A 205 11.21 3.72 -8.09
CA SER A 205 9.96 2.97 -8.12
C SER A 205 9.66 2.33 -6.78
N LEU A 206 8.42 2.46 -6.32
CA LEU A 206 7.96 1.94 -5.04
C LEU A 206 6.79 1.00 -5.30
N VAL A 207 6.86 -0.24 -4.81
CA VAL A 207 5.75 -1.20 -4.87
C VAL A 207 5.52 -1.81 -3.49
N PHE A 208 4.30 -1.72 -2.98
CA PHE A 208 3.87 -2.46 -1.80
C PHE A 208 2.96 -3.60 -2.21
N LYS A 209 3.19 -4.80 -1.68
CA LYS A 209 2.12 -5.77 -1.49
C LYS A 209 1.50 -5.54 -0.13
N VAL A 210 0.20 -5.33 -0.05
CA VAL A 210 -0.53 -5.11 1.22
C VAL A 210 -1.65 -6.14 1.35
N LYS A 211 -1.59 -6.97 2.39
CA LYS A 211 -2.75 -7.72 2.87
C LYS A 211 -3.51 -6.82 3.82
N VAL A 212 -4.70 -6.38 3.45
CA VAL A 212 -5.54 -5.46 4.22
C VAL A 212 -6.30 -6.25 5.27
N ASP A 213 -5.86 -6.23 6.53
CA ASP A 213 -6.49 -7.03 7.58
C ASP A 213 -6.30 -6.40 8.96
N ARG A 214 -7.28 -6.64 9.84
CA ARG A 214 -7.33 -6.12 11.21
C ARG A 214 -7.24 -7.20 12.28
N ASP A 215 -7.35 -8.46 11.89
CA ASP A 215 -7.42 -9.60 12.80
C ASP A 215 -6.04 -10.11 13.18
N PHE A 216 -6.00 -10.85 14.28
CA PHE A 216 -4.83 -11.58 14.75
C PHE A 216 -4.92 -13.05 14.33
N ASP A 217 -3.82 -13.61 13.85
CA ASP A 217 -3.67 -15.05 13.61
C ASP A 217 -3.14 -15.70 14.89
N THR A 218 -4.04 -16.33 15.64
CA THR A 218 -3.69 -17.01 16.89
C THR A 218 -2.84 -18.26 16.67
N ALA A 219 -2.94 -18.90 15.50
CA ALA A 219 -2.19 -20.13 15.22
C ALA A 219 -0.71 -19.83 14.94
N ASN A 220 -0.44 -18.71 14.25
CA ASN A 220 0.92 -18.29 13.89
C ASN A 220 1.47 -17.17 14.80
N ASN A 221 0.68 -16.70 15.75
CA ASN A 221 1.03 -15.66 16.74
C ASN A 221 1.52 -14.35 16.11
N HIS A 222 0.81 -13.86 15.08
CA HIS A 222 1.07 -12.56 14.45
C HIS A 222 -0.21 -11.96 13.84
N PRO A 223 -0.25 -10.66 13.51
CA PRO A 223 -1.37 -10.09 12.76
C PRO A 223 -1.55 -10.77 11.40
N LYS A 224 -2.80 -10.89 10.92
CA LYS A 224 -3.08 -11.39 9.56
C LYS A 224 -2.70 -10.38 8.48
N GLY A 225 -2.72 -9.10 8.83
CA GLY A 225 -2.27 -8.02 7.93
C GLY A 225 -0.76 -8.10 7.73
N TYR A 226 -0.30 -7.71 6.56
CA TYR A 226 1.14 -7.65 6.29
C TYR A 226 1.45 -6.71 5.13
N ILE A 227 2.71 -6.30 5.07
CA ILE A 227 3.29 -5.67 3.88
C ILE A 227 4.55 -6.40 3.39
N GLU A 228 4.74 -6.38 2.08
CA GLU A 228 6.00 -6.66 1.39
C GLU A 228 6.35 -5.46 0.51
N PHE A 229 7.63 -5.25 0.21
CA PHE A 229 8.08 -4.03 -0.44
C PHE A 229 9.14 -4.28 -1.51
N TRP A 230 9.01 -3.60 -2.65
CA TRP A 230 10.02 -3.54 -3.71
C TRP A 230 10.42 -2.09 -3.92
N PHE A 231 11.73 -1.89 -4.04
CA PHE A 231 12.36 -0.62 -4.39
C PHE A 231 13.16 -0.83 -5.65
N ASN A 232 12.91 -0.03 -6.69
CA ASN A 232 13.58 -0.17 -8.00
C ASN A 232 13.55 -1.61 -8.53
N ASP A 233 12.36 -2.22 -8.52
CA ASP A 233 12.10 -3.61 -8.94
C ASP A 233 12.76 -4.72 -8.07
N GLU A 234 13.44 -4.36 -6.99
CA GLU A 234 14.08 -5.34 -6.11
C GLU A 234 13.29 -5.54 -4.81
N LYS A 235 12.94 -6.79 -4.50
CA LYS A 235 12.25 -7.13 -3.24
C LYS A 235 13.16 -6.90 -2.03
N GLN A 236 12.76 -5.99 -1.16
CA GLN A 236 13.59 -5.52 -0.06
C GLN A 236 13.51 -6.44 1.16
N THR A 237 14.61 -6.51 1.91
CA THR A 237 14.61 -7.10 3.27
C THR A 237 14.16 -6.04 4.26
N LEU A 238 13.22 -6.41 5.11
CA LEU A 238 12.66 -5.57 6.16
C LEU A 238 13.32 -5.89 7.51
N SER A 239 13.26 -4.93 8.43
CA SER A 239 13.89 -5.04 9.75
C SER A 239 13.02 -4.39 10.83
N ASN A 240 13.40 -4.51 12.10
CA ASN A 240 12.83 -3.68 13.17
C ASN A 240 13.92 -2.74 13.69
N SER A 241 13.85 -1.46 13.34
CA SER A 241 14.82 -0.46 13.80
C SER A 241 14.13 0.77 14.40
N ASN A 242 14.84 1.46 15.30
CA ASN A 242 14.41 2.70 15.93
C ASN A 242 12.98 2.66 16.54
N PHE A 243 12.64 1.54 17.18
CA PHE A 243 11.36 1.35 17.85
C PHE A 243 11.47 1.51 19.37
N GLN A 244 10.33 1.76 20.03
CA GLN A 244 10.20 1.78 21.48
C GLN A 244 9.19 0.72 21.95
N ASP A 245 7.91 0.92 21.67
CA ASP A 245 6.82 0.09 22.21
C ASP A 245 6.34 -0.99 21.23
N TYR A 246 6.78 -0.94 19.98
CA TYR A 246 6.19 -1.74 18.92
C TYR A 246 7.24 -2.32 17.98
N GLN A 247 7.04 -3.55 17.55
CA GLN A 247 7.78 -4.19 16.48
C GLN A 247 6.78 -4.91 15.57
N VAL A 248 7.09 -4.97 14.28
CA VAL A 248 6.38 -5.88 13.38
C VAL A 248 6.90 -7.30 13.60
N SER A 249 6.05 -8.30 13.38
CA SER A 249 6.54 -9.67 13.24
C SER A 249 7.09 -9.83 11.82
N LEU A 250 8.30 -10.35 11.69
CA LEU A 250 8.95 -10.54 10.39
C LEU A 250 8.84 -12.02 9.98
N SER A 251 8.64 -12.29 8.70
CA SER A 251 8.86 -13.63 8.14
C SER A 251 10.32 -14.07 8.31
N ASP A 252 10.57 -15.38 8.24
CA ASP A 252 11.92 -15.96 8.38
C ASP A 252 12.94 -15.39 7.39
N ASP A 253 12.49 -15.05 6.17
CA ASP A 253 13.31 -14.42 5.13
C ASP A 253 13.42 -12.89 5.25
N GLY A 254 12.72 -12.29 6.23
CA GLY A 254 12.61 -10.86 6.44
C GLY A 254 11.92 -10.10 5.29
N LYS A 255 11.29 -10.77 4.33
CA LYS A 255 10.67 -10.13 3.15
C LYS A 255 9.21 -9.72 3.38
N ARG A 256 8.63 -10.06 4.52
CA ARG A 256 7.27 -9.71 4.92
C ARG A 256 7.24 -9.21 6.36
N ALA A 257 6.54 -8.09 6.57
CA ALA A 257 6.26 -7.53 7.87
C ALA A 257 4.78 -7.72 8.22
N TYR A 258 4.48 -8.65 9.12
CA TYR A 258 3.16 -8.91 9.68
C TYR A 258 2.81 -7.85 10.72
N HIS A 259 1.74 -7.12 10.44
CA HIS A 259 1.29 -5.98 11.22
C HIS A 259 -0.15 -5.61 10.82
N ARG A 260 -0.93 -4.98 11.70
CA ARG A 260 -2.29 -4.55 11.34
C ARG A 260 -2.22 -3.48 10.24
N THR A 261 -2.87 -3.73 9.11
CA THR A 261 -2.92 -2.88 7.90
C THR A 261 -4.32 -2.36 7.60
N ASN A 262 -5.34 -2.85 8.29
CA ASN A 262 -6.70 -2.31 8.25
C ASN A 262 -7.14 -1.87 9.64
N ASP A 263 -7.80 -0.73 9.74
CA ASP A 263 -8.36 -0.23 10.99
C ASP A 263 -9.55 0.71 10.69
N GLY A 264 -10.31 1.10 11.71
CA GLY A 264 -11.45 2.01 11.54
C GLY A 264 -12.50 1.52 10.53
N LYS A 265 -13.09 2.45 9.78
CA LYS A 265 -14.12 2.18 8.77
C LYS A 265 -13.52 1.71 7.44
N GLU A 266 -12.47 2.37 6.98
CA GLU A 266 -11.74 2.05 5.77
C GLU A 266 -10.27 2.46 5.92
N VAL A 267 -9.42 1.89 5.06
CA VAL A 267 -8.06 2.36 4.84
C VAL A 267 -7.89 2.82 3.41
N TYR A 268 -7.07 3.85 3.20
CA TYR A 268 -6.86 4.44 1.90
C TYR A 268 -5.47 5.06 1.78
N PRO A 269 -4.89 5.10 0.57
CA PRO A 269 -3.63 5.77 0.35
C PRO A 269 -3.80 7.30 0.30
N LYS A 270 -2.77 7.98 0.77
CA LYS A 270 -2.53 9.39 0.48
C LYS A 270 -1.12 9.56 -0.08
N TRP A 271 -0.98 10.37 -1.11
CA TRP A 271 0.29 10.65 -1.78
C TRP A 271 0.51 12.16 -1.80
N GLY A 272 1.66 12.64 -1.35
CA GLY A 272 1.96 14.07 -1.39
C GLY A 272 3.07 14.46 -0.46
N SER A 273 2.89 15.56 0.26
CA SER A 273 3.77 15.95 1.36
C SER A 273 2.96 16.42 2.57
N TYR A 274 3.36 15.98 3.76
CA TYR A 274 2.70 16.30 5.02
C TYR A 274 3.72 16.45 6.16
N ASN A 275 3.79 17.64 6.76
CA ASN A 275 4.28 17.87 8.13
C ASN A 275 4.01 19.32 8.55
N GLU A 276 3.43 19.54 9.72
CA GLU A 276 3.28 20.88 10.32
C GLU A 276 4.63 21.53 10.64
N ASN A 277 5.67 20.74 10.86
CA ASN A 277 7.00 21.29 11.07
C ASN A 277 7.70 21.67 9.75
N ALA A 278 7.13 21.34 8.58
CA ALA A 278 7.72 21.63 7.27
C ALA A 278 6.92 22.65 6.45
N CYS A 279 6.20 23.57 7.12
CA CYS A 279 5.42 24.60 6.44
C CYS A 279 6.29 25.66 5.77
N ASP A 280 7.55 25.82 6.16
CA ASP A 280 8.45 26.84 5.60
C ASP A 280 9.14 26.37 4.31
N PHE A 281 8.84 25.15 3.86
CA PHE A 281 9.37 24.56 2.63
C PHE A 281 8.31 24.54 1.54
N GLU A 282 8.71 24.96 0.36
CA GLU A 282 8.05 24.56 -0.87
C GLU A 282 8.50 23.15 -1.22
N ILE A 283 7.53 22.26 -1.47
CA ILE A 283 7.78 20.87 -1.81
C ILE A 283 6.98 20.52 -3.06
N ILE A 284 7.64 19.97 -4.06
CA ILE A 284 7.02 19.42 -5.26
C ILE A 284 7.24 17.91 -5.22
N THR A 285 6.15 17.16 -5.24
CA THR A 285 6.20 15.71 -5.28
C THR A 285 5.59 15.22 -6.59
N ASP A 286 6.36 14.41 -7.31
CA ASP A 286 5.99 13.86 -8.60
C ASP A 286 5.64 12.37 -8.44
N PHE A 287 4.56 11.96 -9.11
CA PHE A 287 4.04 10.61 -9.10
C PHE A 287 3.72 10.16 -10.51
N ASP A 288 4.29 9.05 -10.92
CA ASP A 288 4.03 8.43 -12.21
C ASP A 288 3.63 6.96 -12.04
N GLU A 289 2.94 6.39 -13.02
CA GLU A 289 2.52 4.98 -13.04
C GLU A 289 1.88 4.51 -11.74
N MET A 290 1.01 5.35 -11.17
CA MET A 290 0.28 5.03 -9.94
C MET A 290 -0.76 3.94 -10.22
N ARG A 291 -0.55 2.72 -9.73
CA ARG A 291 -1.41 1.56 -10.03
C ARG A 291 -1.78 0.79 -8.77
N VAL A 292 -2.98 0.21 -8.79
CA VAL A 292 -3.36 -0.87 -7.89
C VAL A 292 -3.79 -2.08 -8.69
N ALA A 293 -3.28 -3.26 -8.35
CA ALA A 293 -3.60 -4.51 -9.03
C ALA A 293 -3.63 -5.71 -8.08
N THR A 294 -4.08 -6.85 -8.60
CA THR A 294 -4.07 -8.15 -7.91
C THR A 294 -2.72 -8.89 -8.04
N ASN A 295 -1.83 -8.46 -8.94
CA ASN A 295 -0.57 -9.14 -9.25
C ASN A 295 0.60 -8.14 -9.41
N TYR A 296 1.79 -8.56 -8.96
CA TYR A 296 3.04 -7.82 -9.10
C TYR A 296 3.37 -7.48 -10.55
N GLU A 297 3.22 -8.43 -11.47
CA GLU A 297 3.64 -8.25 -12.87
C GLU A 297 2.86 -7.12 -13.58
N LEU A 298 1.64 -6.83 -13.12
CA LEU A 298 0.82 -5.73 -13.66
C LEU A 298 1.28 -4.33 -13.20
N VAL A 299 2.04 -4.28 -12.11
CA VAL A 299 2.47 -3.04 -11.47
C VAL A 299 3.97 -2.90 -11.33
N LYS A 300 4.73 -3.87 -11.85
CA LYS A 300 6.18 -3.84 -11.92
C LYS A 300 6.62 -2.63 -12.74
N LEU A 301 7.37 -1.71 -12.12
CA LEU A 301 7.84 -0.49 -12.76
C LEU A 301 9.34 -0.59 -13.01
N LYS A 302 9.76 -0.29 -14.24
CA LYS A 302 11.17 -0.16 -14.61
C LYS A 302 11.58 1.32 -14.54
N LEU A 303 12.84 1.56 -14.15
CA LEU A 303 13.54 2.84 -14.25
C LEU A 303 14.52 2.81 -15.42
#